data_AF-A0A939AHT8-F1
#
_entry.id   AF-A0A939AHT8-F1
#
_cell.length_a   1.000
_cell.length_b   1.000
_cell.length_c   1.000
_cell.angle_alpha   90.00
_cell.angle_beta   90.00
_cell.angle_gamma   90.00
#
_symmetry.space_group_name_H-M   'P 1'
#
loop_
_entity.id
_entity.type
_entity.pdbx_description
1 polymer ?
#
loop_
_entity_poly.entity_id
_entity_poly.type
_entity_poly.pdbx_seq_one_letter_code
_entity_poly.pdbx_strand_id
1 'polypeptide(L)'
;MVRRQEAVRTMLDFDRILSALGSTILWSLVSILVAALLFELLERRYHLMREIQHENNTAAGVLAGSFVLGIFYVVAQIVTS
;
A
#
# COMPACT_ATOMS: atom_id res chain seq x y z
N MET A 1 38.71 -14.87 19.91
CA MET A 1 37.29 -14.70 20.34
C MET A 1 36.58 -13.58 19.56
N VAL A 2 37.21 -12.44 19.29
CA VAL A 2 36.63 -11.30 18.53
C VAL A 2 36.10 -11.67 17.13
N ARG A 3 36.87 -12.43 16.33
CA ARG A 3 36.51 -12.80 14.94
C ARG A 3 35.25 -13.67 14.81
N ARG A 4 34.82 -14.35 15.89
CA ARG A 4 33.57 -15.14 15.92
C ARG A 4 32.34 -14.25 16.10
N GLN A 5 32.49 -13.10 16.78
CA GLN A 5 31.37 -12.19 17.03
C GLN A 5 31.01 -11.38 15.78
N GLU A 6 31.99 -11.01 14.97
CA GLU A 6 31.77 -10.33 13.69
C GLU A 6 30.96 -11.20 12.72
N ALA A 7 31.31 -12.48 12.58
CA ALA A 7 30.60 -13.41 11.70
C ALA A 7 29.13 -13.64 12.12
N VAL A 8 28.87 -13.74 13.43
CA VAL A 8 27.50 -13.87 13.96
C VAL A 8 26.69 -12.59 13.72
N ARG A 9 27.33 -11.42 13.84
CA ARG A 9 26.69 -10.12 13.60
C ARG A 9 26.28 -9.97 12.14
N THR A 10 27.18 -10.28 11.20
CA THR A 10 26.88 -10.23 9.77
C THR A 10 25.76 -11.19 9.39
N MET A 11 25.71 -12.38 9.99
CA MET A 11 24.67 -13.38 9.70
C MET A 11 23.29 -12.89 10.19
N LEU A 12 23.23 -12.27 11.37
CA LEU A 12 22.01 -11.63 11.90
C LEU A 12 21.56 -10.41 11.07
N ASP A 13 22.50 -9.63 10.55
CA ASP A 13 22.19 -8.47 9.70
C ASP A 13 21.58 -8.91 8.36
N PHE A 14 22.09 -10.01 7.76
CA PHE A 14 21.53 -10.61 6.56
C PHE A 14 20.09 -11.10 6.77
N ASP A 15 19.83 -11.83 7.85
CA ASP A 15 18.48 -12.33 8.17
C ASP A 15 17.49 -11.17 8.38
N ARG A 16 17.93 -10.10 9.06
CA ARG A 16 17.13 -8.89 9.25
C ARG A 16 16.78 -8.22 7.92
N ILE A 17 17.76 -7.99 7.05
CA ILE A 17 17.53 -7.33 5.76
C ILE A 17 16.59 -8.17 4.89
N LEU A 18 16.79 -9.49 4.85
CA LEU A 18 15.93 -10.39 4.08
C LEU A 18 14.49 -10.39 4.59
N SER A 19 14.30 -10.42 5.91
CA SER A 19 12.97 -10.34 6.52
C SER A 19 12.28 -9.00 6.26
N ALA A 20 13.01 -7.89 6.34
CA ALA A 20 12.49 -6.55 6.07
C ALA A 20 12.03 -6.43 4.62
N LEU A 21 12.89 -6.79 3.65
CA LEU A 21 12.53 -6.77 2.23
C LEU A 21 11.32 -7.66 1.92
N GLY A 22 11.28 -8.85 2.50
CA GLY A 22 10.14 -9.76 2.37
C GLY A 22 8.83 -9.14 2.86
N SER A 23 8.86 -8.51 4.04
CA SER A 23 7.69 -7.84 4.61
C SER A 23 7.22 -6.65 3.76
N THR A 24 8.13 -5.80 3.29
CA THR A 24 7.78 -4.63 2.47
C THR A 24 7.12 -5.04 1.14
N ILE A 25 7.66 -6.08 0.48
CA ILE A 25 7.09 -6.60 -0.77
C ILE A 25 5.69 -7.18 -0.51
N LEU A 26 5.53 -7.98 0.55
CA LEU A 26 4.27 -8.63 0.86
C LEU A 26 3.18 -7.61 1.20
N TRP A 27 3.48 -6.63 2.06
CA TRP A 27 2.54 -5.57 2.42
C TRP A 27 2.21 -4.64 1.24
N SER A 28 3.18 -4.36 0.37
CA SER A 28 2.95 -3.63 -0.87
C SER A 28 1.95 -4.36 -1.78
N LEU A 29 2.15 -5.66 -2.02
CA LEU A 29 1.22 -6.47 -2.83
C LEU A 29 -0.19 -6.52 -2.24
N VAL A 30 -0.30 -6.73 -0.93
CA VAL A 30 -1.60 -6.74 -0.23
C VAL A 30 -2.30 -5.39 -0.38
N SER A 31 -1.57 -4.28 -0.22
CA SER A 31 -2.15 -2.93 -0.33
C SER A 31 -2.68 -2.63 -1.73
N ILE A 32 -1.95 -3.03 -2.78
CA ILE A 32 -2.35 -2.87 -4.17
C ILE A 32 -3.62 -3.69 -4.44
N LEU A 33 -3.67 -4.92 -3.93
CA LEU A 33 -4.85 -5.79 -4.08
C LEU A 33 -6.08 -5.18 -3.43
N VAL A 34 -5.95 -4.65 -2.21
CA VAL A 34 -7.04 -3.98 -1.48
C VAL A 34 -7.50 -2.74 -2.22
N ALA A 35 -6.58 -1.91 -2.72
CA ALA A 35 -6.92 -0.73 -3.51
C ALA A 35 -7.66 -1.09 -4.81
N ALA A 36 -7.20 -2.11 -5.53
CA ALA A 36 -7.87 -2.57 -6.75
C ALA A 36 -9.29 -3.08 -6.48
N LEU A 37 -9.46 -3.90 -5.42
CA LEU A 37 -10.78 -4.40 -5.02
C LEU A 37 -11.75 -3.30 -4.61
N LEU A 38 -11.28 -2.32 -3.84
CA LEU A 38 -12.10 -1.17 -3.46
C LEU A 38 -12.48 -0.33 -4.68
N PHE A 39 -11.55 -0.10 -5.61
CA PHE A 39 -11.82 0.63 -6.84
C PHE A 39 -12.89 -0.08 -7.68
N GLU A 40 -12.76 -1.39 -7.92
CA GLU A 40 -13.75 -2.15 -8.69
C GLU A 40 -15.13 -2.14 -8.00
N LEU A 41 -15.17 -2.27 -6.67
CA LEU A 41 -16.43 -2.22 -5.91
C LEU A 41 -17.11 -0.85 -6.04
N LEU A 42 -16.33 0.23 -5.93
CA LEU A 42 -16.78 1.60 -6.08
C LEU A 42 -17.30 1.85 -7.51
N GLU A 43 -16.53 1.44 -8.51
CA GLU A 43 -16.91 1.56 -9.92
C GLU A 43 -18.20 0.80 -10.24
N ARG A 44 -18.32 -0.46 -9.81
CA ARG A 44 -19.53 -1.27 -10.03
C ARG A 44 -20.78 -0.70 -9.38
N ARG A 45 -20.65 -0.08 -8.20
CA ARG A 45 -21.81 0.30 -7.38
C ARG A 45 -22.26 1.73 -7.60
N TYR A 46 -21.33 2.64 -7.87
CA TYR A 46 -21.62 4.06 -8.01
C TYR A 46 -21.35 4.60 -9.42
N HIS A 47 -20.86 3.77 -10.35
CA HIS A 47 -20.47 4.21 -11.71
C HIS A 47 -19.71 5.54 -11.67
N LEU A 48 -18.71 5.66 -10.77
CA LEU A 48 -18.12 6.95 -10.37
C LEU A 48 -17.80 7.86 -11.56
N MET A 49 -17.20 7.31 -12.61
CA MET A 49 -16.82 8.10 -13.78
C MET A 49 -18.03 8.73 -14.48
N ARG A 50 -19.15 7.99 -14.56
CA ARG A 50 -20.40 8.47 -15.16
C ARG A 50 -21.09 9.49 -14.26
N GLU A 51 -21.13 9.22 -12.95
CA GLU A 51 -21.73 10.09 -11.94
C GLU A 51 -21.00 11.46 -11.84
N ILE A 52 -19.66 11.44 -11.89
CA ILE A 52 -18.82 12.65 -11.87
C ILE A 52 -19.00 13.46 -13.15
N GLN A 53 -18.99 12.81 -14.33
CA GLN A 53 -18.97 13.50 -15.62
C GLN A 53 -20.35 13.88 -16.17
N HIS A 54 -21.39 13.08 -15.93
CA HIS A 54 -22.73 13.33 -16.48
C HIS A 54 -23.68 13.98 -15.47
N GLU A 55 -23.61 13.60 -14.20
CA GLU A 55 -24.53 14.12 -13.17
C GLU A 55 -23.95 15.29 -12.38
N ASN A 56 -22.69 15.66 -12.65
CA ASN A 56 -21.95 16.72 -11.95
C ASN A 56 -22.00 16.55 -10.42
N ASN A 57 -22.01 15.29 -9.97
CA ASN A 57 -22.20 14.95 -8.58
C ASN A 57 -20.88 15.17 -7.81
N THR A 58 -20.79 16.29 -7.10
CA THR A 58 -19.61 16.67 -6.33
C THR A 58 -19.28 15.63 -5.25
N ALA A 59 -20.27 14.90 -4.71
CA ALA A 59 -20.03 13.88 -3.71
C ALA A 59 -19.20 12.71 -4.26
N ALA A 60 -19.46 12.28 -5.51
CA ALA A 60 -18.66 11.24 -6.17
C ALA A 60 -17.21 11.70 -6.42
N GLY A 61 -17.02 12.99 -6.75
CA GLY A 61 -15.68 13.59 -6.89
C GLY A 61 -14.90 13.64 -5.57
N VAL A 62 -15.55 14.04 -4.47
CA VAL A 62 -14.93 14.01 -3.13
C VAL A 62 -14.58 12.59 -2.71
N LEU A 63 -15.45 11.62 -3.02
CA LEU A 63 -15.23 10.21 -2.71
C LEU A 63 -14.03 9.65 -3.49
N ALA A 64 -13.93 9.94 -4.79
CA ALA A 64 -12.75 9.62 -5.60
C ALA A 64 -11.47 10.27 -5.04
N GLY A 65 -11.53 11.55 -4.67
CA GLY A 65 -10.39 12.26 -4.07
C GLY A 65 -9.95 11.65 -2.73
N SER A 66 -10.90 11.28 -1.88
CA SER A 66 -10.61 10.63 -0.59
C SER A 66 -9.96 9.26 -0.77
N PHE A 67 -10.33 8.53 -1.84
CA PHE A 67 -9.75 7.24 -2.18
C PHE A 67 -8.27 7.38 -2.58
N VAL A 68 -7.95 8.38 -3.40
CA VAL A 68 -6.56 8.69 -3.79
C VAL A 68 -5.71 9.03 -2.56
N LEU A 69 -6.22 9.89 -1.67
CA LEU A 69 -5.54 10.22 -0.41
C LEU A 69 -5.32 8.99 0.48
N GLY A 70 -6.30 8.08 0.54
CA GLY A 70 -6.19 6.81 1.26
C GLY A 70 -5.07 5.92 0.72
N ILE A 71 -4.93 5.80 -0.60
CA ILE A 71 -3.83 5.03 -1.23
C ILE A 71 -2.47 5.64 -0.86
N PHE A 72 -2.32 6.95 -0.98
CA PHE A 72 -1.07 7.63 -0.59
C PHE A 72 -0.72 7.40 0.88
N TYR A 73 -1.71 7.42 1.77
CA TYR A 73 -1.50 7.13 3.18
C TYR A 73 -1.01 5.70 3.42
N VAL A 74 -1.65 4.70 2.80
CA VAL A 74 -1.24 3.29 2.95
C VAL A 74 0.18 3.06 2.44
N VAL A 75 0.54 3.63 1.29
CA VAL A 75 1.91 3.54 0.76
C VAL A 75 2.92 4.20 1.70
N ALA A 76 2.60 5.37 2.26
CA ALA A 76 3.47 6.05 3.22
C ALA A 76 3.68 5.22 4.50
N GLN A 77 2.65 4.53 4.98
CA GLN A 77 2.74 3.63 6.13
C GLN A 77 3.65 2.43 5.86
N ILE A 78 3.63 1.87 4.64
CA ILE A 78 4.48 0.73 4.25
C ILE A 78 5.97 1.11 4.26
N VAL A 79 6.30 2.35 3.89
CA VAL A 79 7.69 2.84 3.88
C VAL A 79 8.17 3.18 5.30
N THR A 80 7.26 3.58 6.18
CA THR A 80 7.60 4.01 7.55
C THR A 80 7.58 2.85 8.56
N SER A 81 6.91 1.74 8.24
CA SER A 81 6.83 0.52 9.06
C SER A 81 8.04 -0.39 8.85
#